data_AF-N1W327-F1
#
_entry.id   AF-N1W327-F1
#
_cell.length_a   1.000
_cell.length_b   1.000
_cell.length_c   1.000
_cell.angle_alpha   90.00
_cell.angle_beta   90.00
_cell.angle_gamma   90.00
#
_symmetry.space_group_name_H-M   'P 1'
#
loop_
_entity.id
_entity.type
_entity.pdbx_description
1 polymer ?
#
loop_
_entity_poly.entity_id
_entity_poly.type
_entity_poly.pdbx_seq_one_letter_code
_entity_poly.pdbx_strand_id
1 'polypeptide(L)'
;MPPERRVYPKNPVTLPEGMDIHKWMETKKQQFPNRLRSYSPYSNAYKILFYRKVYTPIGSFISCGAYFRQINQNAIEIIEMVSNVNYADYEKSIIPRGGDLGPMNEKEMKEILLPCMEEFLEPAQGKIHL
;
A
#
# COMPACT_ATOMS: atom_id res chain seq x y z
N MET A 1 16.33 4.98 -8.63
CA MET A 1 15.96 6.37 -8.28
C MET A 1 16.89 6.89 -7.17
N PRO A 2 17.48 8.10 -7.30
CA PRO A 2 18.30 8.71 -6.26
C PRO A 2 17.51 8.85 -4.94
N PRO A 3 18.13 8.68 -3.75
CA PRO A 3 17.44 8.72 -2.45
C PRO A 3 16.54 9.93 -2.27
N GLU A 4 17.00 11.11 -2.68
CA GLU A 4 16.32 12.40 -2.59
C GLU A 4 15.07 12.53 -3.49
N ARG A 5 14.90 11.61 -4.45
CA ARG A 5 13.73 11.57 -5.35
C ARG A 5 12.76 10.45 -5.00
N ARG A 6 13.06 9.63 -4.00
CA ARG A 6 12.21 8.48 -3.67
C ARG A 6 10.91 8.95 -3.04
N VAL A 7 9.80 8.49 -3.59
CA VAL A 7 8.46 8.64 -2.99
C VAL A 7 8.31 7.89 -1.66
N TYR A 8 9.15 6.87 -1.43
CA TYR A 8 9.24 6.10 -0.20
C TYR A 8 10.70 5.92 0.24
N PRO A 9 11.09 6.20 1.50
CA PRO A 9 12.49 6.17 1.93
C PRO A 9 13.18 4.82 1.70
N LYS A 10 12.47 3.70 1.92
CA LYS A 10 12.98 2.32 1.81
C LYS A 10 12.73 1.70 0.42
N ASN A 11 12.68 2.53 -0.63
CA ASN A 11 12.50 2.09 -2.03
C ASN A 11 13.88 1.81 -2.68
N PRO A 12 14.11 0.70 -3.41
CA PRO A 12 13.18 -0.42 -3.64
C PRO A 12 12.98 -1.31 -2.42
N VAL A 13 11.81 -1.95 -2.36
CA VAL A 13 11.46 -2.92 -1.32
C VAL A 13 11.93 -4.31 -1.76
N THR A 14 12.71 -4.96 -0.90
CA THR A 14 13.13 -6.35 -1.09
C THR A 14 11.98 -7.30 -0.80
N LEU A 15 11.76 -8.24 -1.71
CA LEU A 15 10.82 -9.36 -1.55
C LEU A 15 11.51 -10.56 -0.90
N PRO A 16 10.75 -11.44 -0.22
CA PRO A 16 11.26 -12.74 0.20
C PRO A 16 11.86 -13.55 -0.96
N GLU A 17 12.81 -14.43 -0.65
CA GLU A 17 13.46 -15.27 -1.65
C GLU A 17 12.45 -16.14 -2.40
N GLY A 18 12.58 -16.21 -3.73
CA GLY A 18 11.70 -17.00 -4.61
C GLY A 18 10.30 -16.41 -4.81
N MET A 19 10.06 -15.19 -4.33
CA MET A 19 8.78 -14.51 -4.44
C MET A 19 8.83 -13.39 -5.47
N ASP A 20 8.12 -13.58 -6.59
CA ASP A 20 7.83 -12.50 -7.54
C ASP A 20 6.69 -11.60 -7.04
N ILE A 21 6.43 -10.52 -7.78
CA ILE A 21 5.38 -9.56 -7.43
C ILE A 21 3.98 -10.19 -7.38
N HIS A 22 3.71 -11.23 -8.17
CA HIS A 22 2.41 -11.90 -8.18
C HIS A 22 2.19 -12.70 -6.91
N LYS A 23 3.14 -13.57 -6.56
CA LYS A 23 3.10 -14.36 -5.32
C LYS A 23 3.06 -13.45 -4.10
N TRP A 24 3.83 -12.35 -4.13
CA TRP A 24 3.81 -11.36 -3.07
C TRP A 24 2.44 -10.69 -2.95
N MET A 25 1.84 -10.26 -4.06
CA MET A 25 0.52 -9.63 -4.03
C MET A 25 -0.57 -10.59 -3.56
N GLU A 26 -0.54 -11.85 -3.98
CA GLU A 26 -1.49 -12.86 -3.49
C GLU A 26 -1.33 -13.11 -1.99
N THR A 27 -0.10 -13.16 -1.49
CA THR A 27 0.17 -13.24 -0.04
C THR A 27 -0.42 -12.03 0.70
N LYS A 28 -0.25 -10.82 0.16
CA LYS A 28 -0.82 -9.60 0.74
C LYS A 28 -2.35 -9.58 0.72
N LYS A 29 -2.99 -10.09 -0.33
CA LYS A 29 -4.46 -10.24 -0.38
C LYS A 29 -4.97 -11.20 0.70
N GLN A 30 -4.25 -12.30 0.94
CA GLN A 30 -4.59 -13.25 2.00
C GLN A 30 -4.37 -12.64 3.40
N GLN A 31 -3.32 -11.82 3.57
CA GLN A 31 -3.05 -11.10 4.81
C GLN A 31 -4.12 -10.02 5.10
N PHE A 32 -4.69 -9.41 4.05
CA PHE A 32 -5.57 -8.25 4.15
C PHE A 32 -6.85 -8.37 3.31
N PRO A 33 -7.68 -9.42 3.48
CA PRO A 33 -8.74 -9.79 2.53
C PRO A 33 -9.80 -8.70 2.34
N ASN A 34 -10.12 -7.95 3.41
CA ASN A 34 -11.13 -6.88 3.37
C ASN A 34 -10.52 -5.47 3.27
N ARG A 35 -9.19 -5.37 3.32
CA ARG A 35 -8.46 -4.11 3.48
C ARG A 35 -7.54 -3.80 2.32
N LEU A 36 -7.32 -4.76 1.43
CA LEU A 36 -6.52 -4.59 0.22
C LEU A 36 -7.39 -4.75 -1.02
N ARG A 37 -7.36 -3.72 -1.87
CA ARG A 37 -7.81 -3.80 -3.25
C ARG A 37 -6.59 -3.68 -4.14
N SER A 38 -6.50 -4.49 -5.18
CA SER A 38 -5.36 -4.46 -6.09
C SER A 38 -5.81 -4.82 -7.51
N TYR A 39 -5.20 -4.18 -8.50
CA TYR A 39 -5.32 -4.60 -9.90
C TYR A 39 -3.96 -4.51 -10.60
N SER A 40 -3.79 -5.33 -11.64
CA SER A 40 -2.54 -5.42 -12.41
C SER A 40 -2.70 -4.65 -13.71
N PRO A 41 -2.22 -3.40 -13.83
CA PRO A 41 -2.29 -2.66 -15.10
C PRO A 41 -1.35 -3.25 -16.17
N TYR A 42 -0.29 -3.94 -15.74
CA TYR A 42 0.69 -4.61 -16.61
C TYR A 42 1.13 -5.94 -15.99
N SER A 43 1.88 -6.75 -16.75
CA SER A 43 2.31 -8.09 -16.33
C SER A 43 3.27 -8.12 -15.15
N ASN A 44 3.94 -7.01 -14.82
CA ASN A 44 4.92 -6.95 -13.73
C ASN A 44 4.65 -5.80 -12.75
N ALA A 45 3.41 -5.32 -12.70
CA ALA A 45 3.06 -4.15 -11.93
C ALA A 45 1.66 -4.26 -11.31
N TYR A 46 1.49 -3.63 -10.14
CA TYR A 46 0.22 -3.56 -9.44
C TYR A 46 -0.07 -2.15 -8.97
N LYS A 47 -1.33 -1.76 -9.07
CA LYS A 47 -1.89 -0.63 -8.33
C LYS A 47 -2.69 -1.17 -7.16
N ILE A 48 -2.48 -0.59 -5.98
CA ILE A 48 -3.20 -0.96 -4.77
C ILE A 48 -4.01 0.20 -4.20
N LEU A 49 -4.99 -0.16 -3.38
CA LEU A 49 -5.59 0.69 -2.36
C LEU A 49 -5.67 -0.13 -1.08
N PHE A 50 -5.00 0.32 -0.03
CA PHE A 50 -4.92 -0.33 1.27
C PHE A 50 -5.55 0.54 2.35
N TYR A 51 -6.49 -0.03 3.11
CA TYR A 51 -7.19 0.62 4.21
C TYR A 51 -6.52 0.28 5.54
N ARG A 52 -6.23 1.29 6.36
CA ARG A 52 -5.71 1.10 7.73
C ARG A 52 -6.81 0.60 8.67
N LYS A 53 -6.40 -0.07 9.75
CA LYS A 53 -7.33 -0.51 10.81
C LYS A 53 -7.85 0.66 11.67
N VAL A 54 -7.12 1.77 11.70
CA VAL A 54 -7.37 2.90 12.60
C VAL A 54 -8.51 3.78 12.07
N TYR A 55 -9.57 3.90 12.86
CA TYR A 55 -10.61 4.91 12.70
C TYR A 55 -10.03 6.30 12.99
N THR A 56 -10.32 7.28 12.14
CA THR A 56 -10.12 8.67 12.55
C THR A 56 -11.18 9.04 13.60
N PRO A 57 -10.92 10.02 14.49
CA PRO A 57 -11.90 10.51 15.47
C PRO A 57 -13.21 11.02 14.86
N ILE A 58 -13.22 11.28 13.54
CA ILE A 58 -14.38 11.78 12.77
C ILE A 58 -15.12 10.66 12.01
N GLY A 59 -14.79 9.38 12.24
CA GLY A 59 -15.51 8.25 11.64
C GLY A 59 -15.06 7.86 10.23
N SER A 60 -13.93 8.36 9.75
CA SER A 60 -13.38 8.05 8.43
C SER A 60 -12.29 6.98 8.49
N PHE A 61 -12.12 6.24 7.39
CA PHE A 61 -11.01 5.32 7.20
C PHE A 61 -9.88 5.97 6.41
N ILE A 62 -8.66 5.86 6.93
CA ILE A 62 -7.45 6.25 6.21
C ILE A 62 -7.06 5.12 5.27
N SER A 63 -6.75 5.47 4.02
CA SER A 63 -6.18 4.54 3.06
C SER A 63 -4.99 5.16 2.33
N CYS A 64 -4.16 4.30 1.76
CA CYS A 64 -3.07 4.66 0.87
C CYS A 64 -3.19 3.86 -0.43
N GLY A 65 -2.90 4.50 -1.54
CA GLY A 65 -2.68 3.86 -2.82
C GLY A 65 -1.21 3.89 -3.19
N ALA A 66 -0.77 2.87 -3.92
CA ALA A 66 0.59 2.81 -4.43
C ALA A 66 0.64 2.09 -5.78
N TYR A 67 1.63 2.49 -6.60
CA TYR A 67 2.00 1.78 -7.81
C TYR A 67 3.30 1.02 -7.58
N PHE A 68 3.26 -0.30 -7.70
CA PHE A 68 4.42 -1.17 -7.61
C PHE A 68 4.81 -1.69 -8.98
N ARG A 69 6.11 -1.80 -9.23
CA ARG A 69 6.68 -2.47 -10.39
C ARG A 69 7.82 -3.37 -9.96
N GLN A 70 7.82 -4.61 -10.44
CA GLN A 70 8.95 -5.49 -10.24
C GLN A 70 10.16 -5.00 -11.05
N ILE A 71 11.30 -4.83 -10.39
CA ILE A 71 12.54 -4.34 -11.01
C ILE A 71 13.61 -5.42 -11.13
N ASN A 72 13.51 -6.50 -10.37
CA ASN A 72 14.30 -7.72 -10.52
C ASN A 72 13.57 -8.91 -9.86
N GLN A 73 14.23 -10.06 -9.71
CA GLN A 73 13.61 -11.26 -9.15
C GLN A 73 13.14 -11.11 -7.69
N ASN A 74 13.79 -10.24 -6.90
CA ASN A 74 13.60 -10.14 -5.45
C ASN A 74 13.31 -8.70 -4.98
N ALA A 75 12.85 -7.82 -5.86
CA ALA A 75 12.59 -6.43 -5.49
C ALA A 75 11.50 -5.76 -6.32
N ILE A 76 10.74 -4.91 -5.65
CA ILE A 76 9.74 -4.03 -6.24
C ILE A 76 10.12 -2.57 -6.00
N GLU A 77 9.86 -1.74 -7.00
CA GLU A 77 9.94 -0.30 -6.92
C GLU A 77 8.55 0.27 -6.68
N ILE A 78 8.44 1.19 -5.72
CA ILE A 78 7.25 2.03 -5.51
C ILE A 78 7.42 3.27 -6.38
N ILE A 79 6.60 3.41 -7.41
CA ILE A 79 6.71 4.51 -8.38
C ILE A 79 5.87 5.71 -7.93
N GLU A 80 4.70 5.43 -7.37
CA GLU A 80 3.74 6.45 -6.94
C GLU A 80 3.13 6.03 -5.62
N MET A 81 2.82 7.02 -4.78
CA MET A 81 2.07 6.87 -3.55
C MET A 81 1.06 8.00 -3.42
N VAL A 82 -0.15 7.65 -3.01
CA VAL A 82 -1.25 8.58 -2.76
C VAL A 82 -1.89 8.24 -1.42
N SER A 83 -2.33 9.24 -0.66
CA SER A 83 -3.15 9.03 0.53
C SER A 83 -4.58 9.38 0.15
N ASN A 84 -5.52 8.66 0.73
CA ASN A 84 -6.93 8.85 0.53
C ASN A 84 -7.59 8.81 1.90
N VAL A 85 -8.20 9.92 2.32
CA VAL A 85 -9.12 9.93 3.46
C VAL A 85 -10.47 9.49 2.91
N ASN A 86 -10.80 8.22 3.13
CA ASN A 86 -12.10 7.69 2.77
C ASN A 86 -13.05 7.95 3.93
N TYR A 87 -13.99 8.88 3.76
CA TYR A 87 -15.13 9.10 4.67
C TYR A 87 -16.14 7.95 4.67
N ALA A 88 -15.77 6.81 4.09
CA ALA A 88 -16.63 5.69 3.80
C ALA A 88 -16.13 4.45 4.51
N ASP A 89 -17.07 3.75 5.13
CA ASP A 89 -16.85 2.48 5.78
C ASP A 89 -16.52 1.41 4.74
N TYR A 90 -15.27 0.96 4.69
CA TYR A 90 -14.84 -0.04 3.70
C TYR A 90 -15.49 -1.41 3.93
N GLU A 91 -16.07 -1.67 5.10
CA GLU A 91 -16.84 -2.88 5.40
C GLU A 91 -18.24 -2.82 4.77
N LYS A 92 -18.74 -1.62 4.45
CA LYS A 92 -19.99 -1.42 3.73
C LYS A 92 -19.65 -1.27 2.25
N SER A 93 -20.24 -2.10 1.40
CA SER A 93 -19.91 -2.25 -0.03
C SER A 93 -20.13 -0.98 -0.91
N ILE A 94 -20.36 0.18 -0.31
CA ILE A 94 -20.58 1.46 -0.96
C ILE A 94 -19.46 2.40 -0.53
N ILE A 95 -18.46 2.54 -1.40
CA ILE A 95 -17.46 3.61 -1.29
C ILE A 95 -17.93 4.72 -2.23
N PRO A 96 -18.46 5.85 -1.72
CA PRO A 96 -18.53 7.08 -2.49
C PRO A 96 -17.12 7.37 -3.00
N ARG A 97 -16.99 7.79 -4.26
CA ARG A 97 -15.70 8.23 -4.82
C ARG A 97 -15.06 9.20 -3.83
N GLY A 98 -14.01 8.75 -3.12
CA GLY A 98 -13.24 9.60 -2.24
C GLY A 98 -12.74 10.78 -3.06
N GLY A 99 -12.83 11.99 -2.51
CA GLY A 99 -12.22 13.14 -3.16
C GLY A 99 -10.71 12.93 -3.23
N ASP A 100 -10.11 13.24 -4.38
CA ASP A 100 -8.66 13.34 -4.47
C ASP A 100 -8.21 14.33 -3.40
N LEU A 101 -7.44 13.85 -2.43
CA LEU A 101 -6.68 14.75 -1.58
C LEU A 101 -5.71 15.46 -2.52
N GLY A 102 -5.74 16.79 -2.54
CA GLY A 102 -4.81 17.61 -3.31
C GLY A 102 -3.34 17.28 -2.99
N PRO A 103 -2.37 17.99 -3.57
CA PRO A 103 -0.95 17.73 -3.31
C PRO A 103 -0.69 17.69 -1.80
N MET A 104 -0.34 16.51 -1.31
CA MET A 104 -0.27 16.19 0.11
C MET A 104 0.91 16.92 0.75
N ASN A 105 0.68 17.54 1.90
CA ASN A 105 1.77 18.27 2.58
C ASN A 105 2.70 17.29 3.34
N GLU A 106 3.88 17.76 3.77
CA GLU A 106 4.85 16.92 4.47
C GLU A 106 4.30 16.26 5.74
N LYS A 107 3.36 16.93 6.43
CA LYS A 107 2.76 16.43 7.65
C LYS A 107 1.86 15.23 7.35
N GLU A 108 0.97 15.35 6.38
CA GLU A 108 0.09 14.25 5.94
C GLU A 108 0.91 13.07 5.40
N MET A 109 1.99 13.35 4.67
CA MET A 109 2.93 12.30 4.24
C MET A 109 3.49 11.52 5.44
N LYS A 110 3.97 12.22 6.47
CA LYS A 110 4.59 11.61 7.66
C LYS A 110 3.58 10.92 8.58
N GLU A 111 2.40 11.49 8.76
CA GLU A 111 1.42 11.03 9.76
C GLU A 111 0.42 10.01 9.20
N ILE A 112 0.15 10.05 7.89
CA ILE A 112 -0.91 9.25 7.26
C ILE A 112 -0.30 8.24 6.28
N LEU A 113 0.45 8.74 5.30
CA LEU A 113 0.89 7.95 4.16
C LEU A 113 1.98 6.95 4.51
N LEU A 114 3.07 7.40 5.16
CA LEU A 114 4.17 6.52 5.53
C LEU A 114 3.71 5.40 6.48
N PRO A 115 2.95 5.67 7.56
CA PRO A 115 2.47 4.60 8.43
C PRO A 115 1.52 3.63 7.73
N CYS A 116 0.70 4.10 6.79
CA CYS A 116 -0.16 3.23 5.98
C CYS A 116 0.66 2.27 5.12
N MET A 117 1.69 2.79 4.45
CA MET A 117 2.58 1.98 3.63
C MET A 117 3.43 1.03 4.44
N GLU A 118 3.90 1.45 5.62
CA GLU A 118 4.64 0.57 6.53
C GLU A 118 3.76 -0.60 7.00
N GLU A 119 2.52 -0.33 7.40
CA GLU A 119 1.55 -1.37 7.77
C GLU A 119 1.25 -2.34 6.61
N PHE A 120 1.15 -1.83 5.37
CA PHE A 120 0.97 -2.68 4.21
C PHE A 120 2.21 -3.54 3.91
N LEU A 121 3.41 -2.96 4.03
CA LEU A 121 4.67 -3.61 3.72
C LEU A 121 5.10 -4.62 4.78
N GLU A 122 4.59 -4.51 6.02
CA GLU A 122 4.86 -5.46 7.10
C GLU A 122 4.65 -6.91 6.64
N PRO A 123 5.63 -7.80 6.87
CA PRO A 123 5.49 -9.20 6.50
C PRO A 123 4.27 -9.81 7.20
N ALA A 124 3.60 -10.76 6.54
CA ALA A 124 2.58 -11.54 7.19
C ALA A 124 3.20 -12.20 8.42
N GLN A 125 2.64 -11.95 9.61
CA GLN A 125 3.00 -12.67 10.84
C GLN A 125 2.46 -14.11 10.74
N GLY A 126 2.93 -14.87 9.74
CA GLY A 126 2.85 -16.31 9.70
C GLY A 126 4.09 -16.82 10.38
N LYS A 127 3.93 -17.63 11.43
CA LYS A 127 5.00 -18.34 12.12
C LYS A 127 6.02 -18.87 11.10
N ILE A 128 7.18 -18.26 11.03
CA ILE A 128 8.37 -18.94 10.52
C ILE A 128 8.74 -19.89 11.65
N HIS A 129 8.21 -21.11 11.61
CA HIS A 129 8.89 -22.22 12.27
C HIS A 129 10.17 -22.45 11.47
N LEU A 130 11.23 -21.78 11.89
CA LEU A 130 12.58 -22.32 11.76
C LEU A 130 12.68 -23.58 12.64
#